data_AF-A0AAN8J6M5-F1
#
_entry.id   AF-A0AAN8J6M5-F1
#
_cell.length_a   1.000
_cell.length_b   1.000
_cell.length_c   1.000
_cell.angle_alpha   90.00
_cell.angle_beta   90.00
_cell.angle_gamma   90.00
#
_symmetry.space_group_name_H-M   'P 1'
#
loop_
_entity.id
_entity.type
_entity.pdbx_description
1 polymer ?
#
loop_
_entity_poly.entity_id
_entity_poly.type
_entity_poly.pdbx_seq_one_letter_code
_entity_poly.pdbx_strand_id
1 'polypeptide(L)'
;MSKISNTQRRRKNKKFDQFRRKLRESQKNVKNAPRIGKPLKSIKHKKLKSVDPFYHGERKDMLFVGKDQKPTSLEQEIPRKALEVLELMKQTEQVKKGRMRQKQKNKNKNKLKNSGICEENKHKQIPNVPQLEVEEPKSNMYVQRPGESDKRFLHRLNEESKKAMLMAKLADKWDAEVVETEDGEYKLKKEKKPSEKKRRREALKKEKKMQKKEEKLIDGYQDFKTFEDRVEFGEIVHAPPSLSALPRKANREEGGRKPGSKSLILKDILISNKVNNDNQKSSGSRKVGQTLKRKLMSPAQQVILDSERERVIDVYRKIRDAKQKKIN
;
A
#
# COMPACT_ATOMS: atom_id res chain seq x y z
N MET A 1 3.23 -39.10 -26.12
CA MET A 1 2.68 -37.78 -25.72
C MET A 1 2.10 -37.88 -24.30
N SER A 2 2.66 -37.18 -23.31
CA SER A 2 2.24 -37.33 -21.91
C SER A 2 0.96 -36.52 -21.60
N LYS A 3 -0.10 -37.24 -21.20
CA LYS A 3 -1.37 -36.64 -20.79
C LYS A 3 -1.21 -36.02 -19.39
N ILE A 4 -1.16 -34.69 -19.33
CA ILE A 4 -1.09 -33.93 -18.07
C ILE A 4 -2.39 -34.19 -17.30
N SER A 5 -2.28 -34.74 -16.09
CA SER A 5 -3.44 -35.04 -15.24
C SER A 5 -4.23 -33.78 -14.90
N ASN A 6 -5.57 -33.90 -14.82
CA ASN A 6 -6.49 -32.78 -14.57
C ASN A 6 -6.16 -31.96 -13.31
N THR A 7 -5.51 -32.59 -12.32
CA THR A 7 -5.04 -31.94 -11.09
C THR A 7 -3.85 -31.00 -11.35
N GLN A 8 -2.93 -31.35 -12.25
CA GLN A 8 -1.85 -30.47 -12.68
C GLN A 8 -2.35 -29.29 -13.52
N ARG A 9 -3.39 -29.50 -14.33
CA ARG A 9 -4.06 -28.44 -15.11
C ARG A 9 -4.74 -27.41 -14.19
N ARG A 10 -5.48 -27.87 -13.17
CA ARG A 10 -6.06 -27.00 -12.12
C ARG A 10 -5.01 -26.22 -11.33
N ARG A 11 -3.89 -26.85 -10.97
CA ARG A 11 -2.78 -26.17 -10.25
C ARG A 11 -2.08 -25.12 -11.11
N LYS A 12 -1.90 -25.37 -12.42
CA LYS A 12 -1.37 -24.39 -13.38
C LYS A 12 -2.32 -23.20 -13.52
N ASN A 13 -3.62 -23.43 -13.67
CA ASN A 13 -4.62 -22.36 -13.77
C ASN A 13 -4.68 -21.50 -12.50
N LYS A 14 -4.64 -22.11 -11.31
CA LYS A 14 -4.65 -21.37 -10.04
C LYS A 14 -3.41 -20.49 -9.84
N LYS A 15 -2.23 -20.94 -10.30
CA LYS A 15 -1.01 -20.11 -10.30
C LYS A 15 -1.10 -18.97 -11.31
N PHE A 16 -1.69 -19.21 -12.47
CA PHE A 16 -1.88 -18.20 -13.52
C PHE A 16 -2.88 -17.11 -13.09
N ASP A 17 -3.96 -17.48 -12.40
CA ASP A 17 -4.93 -16.53 -11.85
C ASP A 17 -4.34 -15.70 -10.70
N GLN A 18 -3.48 -16.29 -9.87
CA GLN A 18 -2.72 -15.54 -8.87
C GLN A 18 -1.74 -14.55 -9.50
N PHE A 19 -1.10 -14.91 -10.61
CA PHE A 19 -0.23 -14.01 -11.37
C PHE A 19 -1.03 -12.84 -11.98
N ARG A 20 -2.17 -13.12 -12.63
CA ARG A 20 -3.08 -12.10 -13.16
C ARG A 20 -3.63 -11.17 -12.07
N ARG A 21 -3.95 -11.70 -10.87
CA ARG A 21 -4.35 -10.87 -9.71
C ARG A 21 -3.23 -9.94 -9.27
N LYS A 22 -2.00 -10.43 -9.11
CA LYS A 22 -0.85 -9.61 -8.74
C LYS A 22 -0.54 -8.53 -9.78
N LEU A 23 -0.70 -8.84 -11.06
CA LEU A 23 -0.50 -7.89 -12.16
C LEU A 23 -1.59 -6.81 -12.18
N ARG A 24 -2.85 -7.17 -11.86
CA ARG A 24 -3.94 -6.19 -11.67
C ARG A 24 -3.74 -5.34 -10.41
N GLU A 25 -3.27 -5.90 -9.30
CA GLU A 25 -2.93 -5.16 -8.08
C GLU A 25 -1.76 -4.19 -8.30
N SER A 26 -0.72 -4.60 -9.01
CA SER A 26 0.40 -3.69 -9.33
C SER A 26 -0.03 -2.54 -10.25
N GLN A 27 -0.87 -2.82 -11.26
CA GLN A 27 -1.42 -1.80 -12.16
C GLN A 27 -2.43 -0.87 -11.46
N LYS A 28 -3.21 -1.38 -10.49
CA LYS A 28 -4.08 -0.55 -9.63
C LYS A 28 -3.27 0.37 -8.72
N ASN A 29 -2.14 -0.10 -8.18
CA ASN A 29 -1.23 0.74 -7.39
C ASN A 29 -0.54 1.84 -8.21
N VAL A 30 -0.35 1.66 -9.52
CA VAL A 30 0.17 2.72 -10.42
C VAL A 30 -0.91 3.75 -10.77
N LYS A 31 -2.18 3.35 -10.83
CA LYS A 31 -3.33 4.26 -11.06
C LYS A 31 -3.76 5.03 -9.81
N ASN A 32 -3.51 4.46 -8.63
CA ASN A 32 -3.73 5.07 -7.31
C ASN A 32 -2.46 5.70 -6.71
N ALA A 33 -1.34 5.69 -7.45
CA ALA A 33 -0.26 6.62 -7.16
C ALA A 33 -0.89 8.02 -7.22
N PRO A 34 -0.64 8.91 -6.23
CA PRO A 34 -1.19 10.25 -6.28
C PRO A 34 -0.88 10.81 -7.66
N ARG A 35 -1.93 11.13 -8.43
CA ARG A 35 -1.75 11.94 -9.63
C ARG A 35 -1.10 13.19 -9.09
N ILE A 36 0.21 13.29 -9.25
CA ILE A 36 0.94 14.54 -9.02
C ILE A 36 0.12 15.53 -9.81
N GLY A 37 -0.61 16.41 -9.11
CA GLY A 37 -1.42 17.42 -9.75
C GLY A 37 -0.55 18.11 -10.80
N LYS A 38 -1.16 18.65 -11.87
CA LYS A 38 -0.44 19.46 -12.87
C LYS A 38 0.68 20.20 -12.13
N PRO A 39 1.96 19.91 -12.42
CA PRO A 39 3.05 20.36 -11.57
C PRO A 39 2.79 21.83 -11.31
N LEU A 40 2.60 22.20 -10.03
CA LEU A 40 2.39 23.59 -9.65
C LEU A 40 3.49 24.34 -10.40
N LYS A 41 3.12 25.21 -11.34
CA LYS A 41 4.09 25.94 -12.15
C LYS A 41 5.06 26.51 -11.16
N SER A 42 6.28 25.96 -11.15
CA SER A 42 7.18 26.24 -10.06
C SER A 42 7.39 27.74 -10.05
N ILE A 43 7.39 28.34 -8.86
CA ILE A 43 7.72 29.75 -8.66
C ILE A 43 9.17 30.05 -9.16
N LYS A 44 9.87 29.07 -9.75
CA LYS A 44 11.11 29.21 -10.52
C LYS A 44 10.99 30.09 -11.77
N HIS A 45 9.78 30.52 -12.15
CA HIS A 45 9.58 31.61 -13.13
C HIS A 45 9.19 32.96 -12.50
N LYS A 46 9.24 33.12 -11.17
CA LYS A 46 9.69 34.42 -10.66
C LYS A 46 11.13 34.48 -11.12
N LYS A 47 11.34 35.15 -12.25
CA LYS A 47 12.65 35.45 -12.82
C LYS A 47 13.58 35.60 -11.63
N LEU A 48 14.54 34.70 -11.47
CA LEU A 48 15.72 35.01 -10.67
C LEU A 48 16.08 36.40 -11.18
N LYS A 49 15.89 37.45 -10.36
CA LYS A 49 16.50 38.74 -10.68
C LYS A 49 17.92 38.33 -10.95
N SER A 50 18.39 38.56 -12.19
CA SER A 50 19.74 38.19 -12.60
C SER A 50 20.63 38.58 -11.44
N VAL A 51 21.11 37.57 -10.70
CA VAL A 51 22.13 37.81 -9.71
C VAL A 51 23.29 38.17 -10.60
N ASP A 52 23.51 39.47 -10.72
CA ASP A 52 24.56 40.02 -11.54
C ASP A 52 25.84 39.26 -11.17
N PRO A 53 26.43 38.49 -12.11
CA PRO A 53 27.65 37.73 -11.84
C PRO A 53 28.79 38.64 -11.34
N PHE A 54 28.68 39.93 -11.61
CA PHE A 54 29.61 40.98 -11.22
C PHE A 54 29.14 41.79 -10.01
N TYR A 55 28.10 41.36 -9.28
CA TYR A 55 27.74 42.00 -8.02
C TYR A 55 28.80 41.68 -6.95
N HIS A 56 29.51 42.69 -6.46
CA HIS A 56 30.56 42.61 -5.43
C HIS A 56 30.16 43.29 -4.12
N GLY A 57 28.85 43.44 -3.83
CA GLY A 57 28.39 44.06 -2.59
C GLY A 57 28.42 43.11 -1.39
N GLU A 58 28.31 43.68 -0.19
CA GLU A 58 28.39 43.00 1.14
C GLU A 58 27.56 41.72 1.28
N ARG A 59 26.45 41.60 0.52
CA ARG A 59 25.62 40.39 0.46
C ARG A 59 26.34 39.15 -0.11
N LYS A 60 27.36 39.33 -0.96
CA LYS A 60 28.13 38.22 -1.52
C LYS A 60 28.97 37.57 -0.44
N ASP A 61 29.63 38.37 0.40
CA ASP A 61 30.54 37.88 1.43
C ASP A 61 29.79 37.11 2.52
N MET A 62 28.59 37.59 2.90
CA MET A 62 27.70 36.93 3.85
C MET A 62 27.26 35.51 3.42
N LEU A 63 27.25 35.19 2.12
CA LEU A 63 26.88 33.86 1.61
C LEU A 63 27.99 32.83 1.76
N PHE A 64 29.23 33.26 1.98
CA PHE A 64 30.41 32.38 2.12
C PHE A 64 30.88 32.25 3.57
N VAL A 65 30.33 33.02 4.51
CA VAL A 65 30.64 32.88 5.95
C VAL A 65 30.25 31.48 6.42
N GLY A 66 31.23 30.73 6.93
CA GLY A 66 31.05 29.40 7.50
C GLY A 66 31.03 28.23 6.50
N LYS A 67 31.22 28.48 5.19
CA LYS A 67 31.42 27.41 4.20
C LYS A 67 32.89 27.03 4.11
N ASP A 68 33.14 25.76 3.86
CA ASP A 68 34.49 25.16 3.69
C ASP A 68 35.44 25.34 4.88
N GLN A 69 34.92 25.63 6.07
CA GLN A 69 35.71 25.62 7.29
C GLN A 69 35.99 24.16 7.70
N LYS A 70 37.25 23.91 8.07
CA LYS A 70 37.63 22.61 8.64
C LYS A 70 36.82 22.36 9.92
N PRO A 71 36.29 21.14 10.13
CA PRO A 71 35.52 20.82 11.33
C PRO A 71 36.40 21.02 12.57
N THR A 72 35.81 21.63 13.60
CA THR A 72 36.48 21.96 14.87
C THR A 72 36.65 20.74 15.80
N SER A 73 35.88 19.67 15.60
CA SER A 73 35.96 18.43 16.38
C SER A 73 35.97 17.19 15.49
N LEU A 74 36.68 16.15 15.94
CA LEU A 74 36.70 14.81 15.30
C LEU A 74 35.43 14.00 15.62
N GLU A 75 34.73 14.32 16.71
CA GLU A 75 33.39 13.80 16.99
C GLU A 75 32.38 14.63 16.19
N GLN A 76 31.96 14.07 15.05
CA GLN A 76 30.91 14.64 14.22
C GLN A 76 29.56 14.12 14.71
N GLU A 77 28.73 15.01 15.27
CA GLU A 77 27.35 14.67 15.62
C GLU A 77 26.58 14.24 14.37
N ILE A 78 25.94 13.07 14.44
CA ILE A 78 25.17 12.52 13.33
C ILE A 78 23.95 13.43 13.11
N PRO A 79 23.72 13.93 11.88
CA PRO A 79 22.56 14.78 11.59
C PRO A 79 21.25 14.09 12.00
N ARG A 80 20.31 14.85 12.58
CA ARG A 80 19.02 14.32 13.10
C ARG A 80 18.26 13.47 12.09
N LYS A 81 18.28 13.84 10.80
CA LYS A 81 17.66 13.06 9.72
C LYS A 81 18.31 11.68 9.51
N ALA A 82 19.63 11.59 9.71
CA ALA A 82 20.33 10.31 9.62
C ALA A 82 20.02 9.41 10.82
N LEU A 83 19.83 9.99 12.02
CA LEU A 83 19.33 9.24 13.19
C LEU A 83 17.92 8.69 12.95
N GLU A 84 17.02 9.50 12.38
CA GLU A 84 15.66 9.08 12.01
C GLU A 84 15.67 7.90 11.03
N VAL A 85 16.53 7.95 10.01
CA VAL A 85 16.70 6.86 9.03
C VAL A 85 17.22 5.58 9.69
N LEU A 86 18.20 5.69 10.59
CA LEU A 86 18.74 4.56 11.35
C LEU A 86 17.68 3.91 12.25
N GLU A 87 16.83 4.73 12.87
CA GLU A 87 15.73 4.24 13.71
C GLU A 87 14.68 3.49 12.89
N LEU A 88 14.30 4.03 11.74
CA LEU A 88 13.41 3.35 10.79
C LEU A 88 14.01 2.02 10.31
N MET A 89 15.30 1.97 10.01
CA MET A 89 15.99 0.73 9.65
C MET A 89 15.89 -0.31 10.77
N LYS A 90 16.20 0.05 12.03
CA LYS A 90 16.07 -0.83 13.20
C LYS A 90 14.64 -1.36 13.38
N GLN A 91 13.64 -0.51 13.21
CA GLN A 91 12.23 -0.92 13.29
C GLN A 91 11.87 -1.94 12.19
N THR A 92 12.35 -1.76 10.95
CA THR A 92 12.08 -2.71 9.86
C THR A 92 12.72 -4.08 10.09
N GLU A 93 13.91 -4.13 10.72
CA GLU A 93 14.58 -5.39 11.06
C GLU A 93 13.83 -6.17 12.14
N GLN A 94 13.33 -5.49 13.17
CA GLN A 94 12.51 -6.11 14.22
C GLN A 94 11.23 -6.73 13.63
N VAL A 95 10.58 -6.04 12.68
CA VAL A 95 9.40 -6.55 11.97
C VAL A 95 9.74 -7.77 11.10
N LYS A 96 10.89 -7.78 10.43
CA LYS A 96 11.37 -8.95 9.66
C LYS A 96 11.64 -10.16 10.56
N LYS A 97 12.31 -9.97 11.70
CA LYS A 97 12.59 -11.04 12.69
C LYS A 97 11.29 -11.60 13.29
N GLY A 98 10.29 -10.77 13.58
CA GLY A 98 8.97 -11.20 14.06
C GLY A 98 8.17 -12.04 13.06
N ARG A 99 8.22 -11.68 11.76
CA ARG A 99 7.58 -12.44 10.68
C ARG A 99 8.20 -13.83 10.46
N MET A 100 9.50 -13.97 10.68
CA MET A 100 10.20 -15.25 10.59
C MET A 100 9.78 -16.23 11.71
N ARG A 101 9.65 -15.73 12.95
CA ARG A 101 9.19 -16.53 14.10
C ARG A 101 7.75 -17.04 13.98
N GLN A 102 6.83 -16.23 13.41
CA GLN A 102 5.45 -16.68 13.16
C GLN A 102 5.35 -17.76 12.07
N LYS A 103 6.23 -17.72 11.06
CA LYS A 103 6.29 -18.75 10.01
C LYS A 103 6.76 -20.11 10.51
N GLN A 104 7.64 -20.15 11.52
CA GLN A 104 8.10 -21.41 12.14
C GLN A 104 7.00 -22.03 13.03
N LYS A 105 6.24 -21.23 13.79
CA LYS A 105 5.13 -21.74 14.63
C LYS A 105 3.96 -22.34 13.83
N ASN A 106 3.67 -21.83 12.64
CA ASN A 106 2.59 -22.37 11.78
C ASN A 106 2.96 -23.66 11.04
N LYS A 107 4.25 -24.01 10.92
CA LYS A 107 4.66 -25.30 10.33
C LYS A 107 4.45 -26.47 11.29
N ASN A 108 4.58 -26.26 12.60
CA ASN A 108 4.40 -27.32 13.60
C ASN A 108 2.93 -27.65 13.90
N LYS A 109 2.00 -26.69 13.74
CA LYS A 109 0.55 -26.93 13.95
C LYS A 109 -0.12 -27.77 12.85
N ASN A 110 0.48 -27.86 11.66
CA ASN A 110 -0.09 -28.63 10.54
C ASN A 110 0.38 -30.09 10.50
N LYS A 111 1.30 -30.52 11.38
CA LYS A 111 1.72 -31.93 11.48
C LYS A 111 0.89 -32.75 12.47
N LEU A 112 0.04 -32.12 13.29
CA LEU A 112 -0.76 -32.79 14.33
C LEU A 112 -2.23 -33.00 13.97
N LYS A 113 -2.63 -32.81 12.70
CA LYS A 113 -4.05 -32.87 12.26
C LYS A 113 -4.36 -34.00 11.27
N ASN A 114 -3.46 -34.96 11.08
CA ASN A 114 -3.68 -36.12 10.22
C ASN A 114 -3.63 -37.42 11.04
N SER A 115 -4.61 -37.62 11.91
CA SER A 115 -4.94 -38.93 12.48
C SER A 115 -6.33 -38.86 13.13
N GLY A 116 -7.34 -39.42 12.43
CA GLY A 116 -8.70 -39.77 12.89
C GLY A 116 -9.61 -38.62 13.31
N ILE A 117 -10.94 -38.67 13.27
CA ILE A 117 -11.97 -39.58 12.73
C ILE A 117 -13.22 -38.69 12.59
N CYS A 118 -14.13 -39.09 11.72
CA CYS A 118 -15.40 -38.45 11.36
C CYS A 118 -16.28 -38.06 12.55
N GLU A 119 -17.07 -36.98 12.41
CA GLU A 119 -18.47 -36.96 12.85
C GLU A 119 -19.23 -35.73 12.31
N GLU A 120 -20.28 -36.08 11.57
CA GLU A 120 -21.62 -35.50 11.41
C GLU A 120 -21.93 -33.99 11.35
N ASN A 121 -22.80 -33.74 10.36
CA ASN A 121 -23.60 -32.57 10.07
C ASN A 121 -24.25 -31.92 11.30
N LYS A 122 -24.03 -30.61 11.52
CA LYS A 122 -25.04 -29.70 12.08
C LYS A 122 -25.02 -28.32 11.40
N HIS A 123 -26.22 -27.76 11.33
CA HIS A 123 -26.67 -26.60 10.56
C HIS A 123 -25.87 -25.30 10.75
N LYS A 124 -25.93 -24.48 9.71
CA LYS A 124 -25.49 -23.08 9.70
C LYS A 124 -26.32 -22.27 10.71
N GLN A 125 -25.68 -21.83 11.79
CA GLN A 125 -26.18 -20.71 12.59
C GLN A 125 -25.42 -19.43 12.23
N ILE A 126 -26.20 -18.36 12.13
CA ILE A 126 -25.84 -16.98 11.86
C ILE A 126 -24.88 -16.49 12.97
N PRO A 127 -23.88 -15.63 12.68
CA PRO A 127 -22.95 -15.20 13.72
C PRO A 127 -23.65 -14.35 14.77
N ASN A 128 -23.62 -14.82 16.02
CA ASN A 128 -24.01 -14.07 17.21
C ASN A 128 -23.34 -12.69 17.21
N VAL A 129 -24.18 -11.66 17.20
CA VAL A 129 -23.85 -10.33 17.72
C VAL A 129 -23.44 -10.53 19.19
N PRO A 130 -22.35 -9.92 19.69
CA PRO A 130 -22.13 -9.91 21.12
C PRO A 130 -23.30 -9.12 21.73
N GLN A 131 -24.26 -9.83 22.31
CA GLN A 131 -25.16 -9.26 23.29
C GLN A 131 -24.25 -8.60 24.33
N LEU A 132 -24.26 -7.26 24.37
CA LEU A 132 -24.14 -6.64 25.68
C LEU A 132 -25.28 -7.28 26.47
N GLU A 133 -24.94 -8.07 27.49
CA GLU A 133 -25.83 -8.23 28.63
C GLU A 133 -26.07 -6.81 29.15
N VAL A 134 -27.10 -6.17 28.61
CA VAL A 134 -27.87 -5.24 29.40
C VAL A 134 -28.48 -6.17 30.43
N GLU A 135 -27.89 -6.19 31.63
CA GLU A 135 -28.63 -6.70 32.78
C GLU A 135 -30.00 -6.04 32.69
N GLU A 136 -31.05 -6.84 32.52
CA GLU A 136 -32.41 -6.35 32.61
C GLU A 136 -32.47 -5.46 33.86
N PRO A 137 -33.03 -4.24 33.78
CA PRO A 137 -33.02 -3.34 34.91
C PRO A 137 -33.72 -4.04 36.07
N LYS A 138 -32.92 -4.56 37.00
CA LYS A 138 -33.36 -5.07 38.30
C LYS A 138 -33.85 -3.88 39.09
N SER A 139 -35.01 -3.32 38.76
CA SER A 139 -35.71 -2.46 39.71
C SER A 139 -37.12 -2.12 39.24
N ASN A 140 -38.08 -2.62 40.02
CA ASN A 140 -39.40 -2.02 40.18
C ASN A 140 -39.32 -0.61 40.85
N MET A 141 -38.24 0.16 40.67
CA MET A 141 -38.01 1.47 41.32
C MET A 141 -38.80 2.58 40.65
N TYR A 142 -38.85 2.56 39.32
CA TYR A 142 -39.54 3.56 38.50
C TYR A 142 -41.06 3.36 38.41
N VAL A 143 -41.57 2.30 39.06
CA VAL A 143 -43.00 2.00 39.12
C VAL A 143 -43.50 2.29 40.54
N GLN A 144 -44.59 3.04 40.64
CA GLN A 144 -45.26 3.30 41.92
C GLN A 144 -45.76 1.97 42.49
N ARG A 145 -45.47 1.72 43.78
CA ARG A 145 -45.88 0.47 44.42
C ARG A 145 -47.39 0.51 44.70
N PRO A 146 -48.10 -0.65 44.68
CA PRO A 146 -49.50 -0.67 45.06
C PRO A 146 -49.67 -0.13 46.50
N GLY A 147 -50.52 0.89 46.67
CA GLY A 147 -50.76 1.55 47.97
C GLY A 147 -49.78 2.66 48.36
N GLU A 148 -48.84 3.03 47.49
CA GLU A 148 -47.93 4.15 47.72
C GLU A 148 -48.58 5.48 47.31
N SER A 149 -48.55 6.50 48.18
CA SER A 149 -48.93 7.86 47.80
C SER A 149 -47.89 8.48 46.86
N ASP A 150 -48.34 9.29 45.90
CA ASP A 150 -47.49 10.01 44.93
C ASP A 150 -46.33 10.74 45.59
N LYS A 151 -46.57 11.38 46.75
CA LYS A 151 -45.53 12.10 47.50
C LYS A 151 -44.42 11.16 47.97
N ARG A 152 -44.77 9.94 48.40
CA ARG A 152 -43.81 8.93 48.88
C ARG A 152 -43.03 8.32 47.72
N PHE A 153 -43.69 8.10 46.59
CA PHE A 153 -43.05 7.69 45.34
C PHE A 153 -42.01 8.72 44.85
N LEU A 154 -42.39 9.99 44.76
CA LEU A 154 -41.48 11.08 44.38
C LEU A 154 -40.32 11.24 45.37
N HIS A 155 -40.57 11.07 46.67
CA HIS A 155 -39.50 11.08 47.67
C HIS A 155 -38.51 9.93 47.44
N ARG A 156 -39.00 8.71 47.17
CA ARG A 156 -38.15 7.55 46.87
C ARG A 156 -37.29 7.81 45.62
N LEU A 157 -37.91 8.29 44.55
CA LEU A 157 -37.20 8.65 43.31
C LEU A 157 -36.12 9.72 43.55
N ASN A 158 -36.42 10.73 44.37
CA ASN A 158 -35.46 11.77 44.69
C ASN A 158 -34.28 11.26 45.53
N GLU A 159 -34.52 10.36 46.49
CA GLU A 159 -33.44 9.75 47.26
C GLU A 159 -32.55 8.87 46.39
N GLU A 160 -33.13 8.10 45.47
CA GLU A 160 -32.40 7.28 44.51
C GLU A 160 -31.60 8.14 43.53
N SER A 161 -32.16 9.27 43.06
CA SER A 161 -31.45 10.20 42.19
C SER A 161 -30.27 10.86 42.91
N LYS A 162 -30.44 11.27 44.18
CA LYS A 162 -29.35 11.79 45.02
C LYS A 162 -28.25 10.74 45.22
N LYS A 163 -28.61 9.48 45.49
CA LYS A 163 -27.65 8.37 45.61
C LYS A 163 -26.88 8.17 44.31
N ALA A 164 -27.56 8.10 43.17
CA ALA A 164 -26.94 7.95 41.85
C ALA A 164 -25.98 9.13 41.53
N MET A 165 -26.39 10.36 41.82
CA MET A 165 -25.53 11.53 41.66
C MET A 165 -24.30 11.47 42.57
N LEU A 166 -24.46 11.00 43.81
CA LEU A 166 -23.35 10.84 44.75
C LEU A 166 -22.38 9.75 44.28
N MET A 167 -22.90 8.61 43.81
CA MET A 167 -22.07 7.54 43.22
C MET A 167 -21.30 8.04 42.00
N ALA A 168 -21.93 8.80 41.12
CA ALA A 168 -21.25 9.38 39.95
C ALA A 168 -20.12 10.33 40.37
N LYS A 169 -20.36 11.23 41.34
CA LYS A 169 -19.32 12.12 41.88
C LYS A 169 -18.16 11.35 42.52
N LEU A 170 -18.46 10.26 43.23
CA LEU A 170 -17.42 9.39 43.80
C LEU A 170 -16.63 8.66 42.71
N ALA A 171 -17.31 8.15 41.69
CA ALA A 171 -16.66 7.47 40.58
C ALA A 171 -15.72 8.41 39.81
N ASP A 172 -16.16 9.65 39.55
CA ASP A 172 -15.35 10.67 38.89
C ASP A 172 -14.12 11.08 39.73
N LYS A 173 -14.30 11.22 41.06
CA LYS A 173 -13.19 11.61 41.95
C LYS A 173 -12.12 10.52 42.05
N TRP A 174 -12.51 9.25 41.95
CA TRP A 174 -11.62 8.10 42.22
C TRP A 174 -11.30 7.26 40.98
N ASP A 175 -11.75 7.64 39.78
CA ASP A 175 -11.61 6.89 38.53
C ASP A 175 -11.96 5.39 38.67
N ALA A 176 -12.96 5.08 39.49
CA ALA A 176 -13.32 3.69 39.85
C ALA A 176 -14.83 3.52 39.90
N GLU A 177 -15.32 2.38 39.43
CA GLU A 177 -16.73 2.04 39.52
C GLU A 177 -17.07 1.69 40.98
N VAL A 178 -17.97 2.45 41.57
CA VAL A 178 -18.45 2.22 42.95
C VAL A 178 -19.66 1.30 42.85
N VAL A 179 -19.51 0.06 43.31
CA VAL A 179 -20.60 -0.93 43.32
C VAL A 179 -21.10 -1.12 44.74
N GLU A 180 -22.41 -0.95 44.93
CA GLU A 180 -23.12 -1.31 46.16
C GLU A 180 -23.17 -2.84 46.29
N THR A 181 -22.65 -3.37 47.39
CA THR A 181 -22.78 -4.81 47.73
C THR A 181 -24.10 -5.02 48.49
N GLU A 182 -24.61 -6.25 48.50
CA GLU A 182 -25.87 -6.63 49.18
C GLU A 182 -25.93 -6.21 50.66
N ASP A 183 -24.78 -6.04 51.31
CA ASP A 183 -24.63 -5.61 52.71
C ASP A 183 -24.69 -4.08 52.93
N GLY A 184 -24.93 -3.28 51.88
CA GLY A 184 -24.94 -1.81 51.94
C GLY A 184 -23.55 -1.16 52.00
N GLU A 185 -22.49 -1.95 51.86
CA GLU A 185 -21.11 -1.47 51.77
C GLU A 185 -20.71 -1.12 50.31
N TYR A 186 -20.04 0.03 50.15
CA TYR A 186 -19.52 0.49 48.86
C TYR A 186 -18.13 -0.09 48.60
N LYS A 187 -18.00 -0.92 47.56
CA LYS A 187 -16.70 -1.45 47.13
C LYS A 187 -16.27 -0.77 45.83
N LEU A 188 -15.05 -0.23 45.83
CA LEU A 188 -14.43 0.30 44.61
C LEU A 188 -13.94 -0.86 43.74
N LYS A 189 -14.63 -1.11 42.62
CA LYS A 189 -14.11 -1.95 41.57
C LYS A 189 -13.17 -1.12 40.71
N LYS A 190 -11.87 -1.28 40.94
CA LYS A 190 -10.85 -0.73 40.03
C LYS A 190 -10.90 -1.53 38.73
N GLU A 191 -11.50 -0.97 37.69
CA GLU A 191 -11.35 -1.52 36.35
C GLU A 191 -9.85 -1.58 36.02
N LYS A 192 -9.37 -2.77 35.63
CA LYS A 192 -8.00 -2.92 35.15
C LYS A 192 -7.88 -2.12 33.87
N LYS A 193 -7.28 -0.92 33.94
CA LYS A 193 -6.98 -0.09 32.76
C LYS A 193 -6.38 -1.01 31.69
N PRO A 194 -6.96 -1.07 30.47
CA PRO A 194 -6.47 -1.96 29.45
C PRO A 194 -5.00 -1.63 29.20
N SER A 195 -4.17 -2.67 29.14
CA SER A 195 -2.74 -2.51 28.83
C SER A 195 -2.56 -1.54 27.67
N GLU A 196 -1.57 -0.65 27.75
CA GLU A 196 -1.29 0.38 26.75
C GLU A 196 -1.25 -0.19 25.31
N LYS A 197 -0.77 -1.42 25.17
CA LYS A 197 -0.77 -2.19 23.92
C LYS A 197 -2.17 -2.46 23.36
N LYS A 198 -3.16 -2.77 24.21
CA LYS A 198 -4.56 -2.97 23.84
C LYS A 198 -5.19 -1.65 23.39
N ARG A 199 -4.95 -0.56 24.14
CA ARG A 199 -5.41 0.80 23.79
C ARG A 199 -4.87 1.26 22.42
N ARG A 200 -3.56 1.08 22.18
CA ARG A 200 -2.93 1.38 20.87
C ARG A 200 -3.54 0.55 19.74
N ARG A 201 -3.82 -0.74 19.97
CA ARG A 201 -4.43 -1.62 18.97
C ARG A 201 -5.85 -1.21 18.62
N GLU A 202 -6.64 -0.77 19.60
CA GLU A 202 -8.00 -0.29 19.40
C GLU A 202 -8.03 1.05 18.67
N ALA A 203 -7.14 1.98 19.01
CA ALA A 203 -6.98 3.25 18.28
C ALA A 203 -6.65 3.00 16.80
N LEU A 204 -5.66 2.16 16.50
CA LEU A 204 -5.32 1.75 15.13
C LEU A 204 -6.49 1.08 14.39
N LYS A 205 -7.34 0.33 15.10
CA LYS A 205 -8.53 -0.32 14.52
C LYS A 205 -9.61 0.72 14.21
N LYS A 206 -9.80 1.73 15.06
CA LYS A 206 -10.73 2.85 14.82
C LYS A 206 -10.28 3.69 13.63
N GLU A 207 -9.00 4.06 13.57
CA GLU A 207 -8.43 4.83 12.46
C GLU A 207 -8.60 4.12 11.10
N LYS A 208 -8.29 2.82 11.04
CA LYS A 208 -8.52 2.00 9.83
C LYS A 208 -9.98 1.91 9.42
N LYS A 209 -10.92 1.94 10.37
CA LYS A 209 -12.36 1.96 10.06
C LYS A 209 -12.77 3.30 9.46
N MET A 210 -12.23 4.41 9.96
CA MET A 210 -12.49 5.75 9.41
C MET A 210 -11.95 5.88 7.99
N GLN A 211 -10.68 5.51 7.77
CA GLN A 211 -10.07 5.52 6.43
C GLN A 211 -10.87 4.69 5.40
N LYS A 212 -11.40 3.52 5.79
CA LYS A 212 -12.25 2.71 4.92
C LYS A 212 -13.62 3.33 4.62
N LYS A 213 -14.17 4.14 5.53
CA LYS A 213 -15.42 4.86 5.29
C LYS A 213 -15.18 6.01 4.30
N GLU A 214 -14.10 6.75 4.49
CA GLU A 214 -13.67 7.82 3.58
C GLU A 214 -13.37 7.28 2.18
N GLU A 215 -12.63 6.17 2.07
CA GLU A 215 -12.33 5.51 0.79
C GLU A 215 -13.63 5.13 0.04
N LYS A 216 -14.63 4.57 0.74
CA LYS A 216 -15.93 4.25 0.15
C LYS A 216 -16.71 5.49 -0.30
N LEU A 217 -16.59 6.60 0.44
CA LEU A 217 -17.24 7.86 0.08
C LEU A 217 -16.64 8.43 -1.20
N ILE A 218 -15.31 8.36 -1.34
CA ILE A 218 -14.57 8.79 -2.53
C ILE A 218 -14.91 7.89 -3.73
N ASP A 219 -14.97 6.57 -3.53
CA ASP A 219 -15.33 5.60 -4.57
C ASP A 219 -16.78 5.84 -5.07
N GLY A 220 -17.71 6.13 -4.16
CA GLY A 220 -19.10 6.48 -4.50
C GLY A 220 -19.24 7.78 -5.31
N TYR A 221 -18.25 8.69 -5.24
CA TYR A 221 -18.20 9.91 -6.04
C TYR A 221 -17.53 9.69 -7.43
N GLN A 222 -16.74 8.62 -7.57
CA GLN A 222 -16.10 8.22 -8.83
C GLN A 222 -16.99 7.27 -9.64
N ASP A 223 -17.83 6.47 -8.98
CA ASP A 223 -18.88 5.70 -9.62
C ASP A 223 -19.93 6.67 -10.14
N PHE A 224 -20.09 6.73 -11.47
CA PHE A 224 -20.97 7.61 -12.25
C PHE A 224 -22.46 7.71 -11.82
N LYS A 225 -22.85 7.03 -10.73
CA LYS A 225 -24.18 7.08 -10.11
C LYS A 225 -24.66 8.47 -9.72
N THR A 226 -23.74 9.40 -9.44
CA THR A 226 -24.09 10.80 -9.13
C THR A 226 -24.21 11.69 -10.38
N PHE A 227 -23.89 11.18 -11.57
CA PHE A 227 -23.91 11.91 -12.84
C PHE A 227 -25.02 11.41 -13.79
N GLU A 228 -26.04 10.75 -13.25
CA GLU A 228 -27.22 10.34 -14.02
C GLU A 228 -28.26 11.47 -14.02
N ASP A 229 -28.41 12.16 -15.16
CA ASP A 229 -29.54 13.06 -15.38
C ASP A 229 -30.79 12.24 -15.73
N ARG A 230 -31.85 12.38 -14.92
CA ARG A 230 -33.15 11.78 -15.21
C ARG A 230 -33.95 12.76 -16.06
N VAL A 231 -34.26 12.34 -17.28
CA VAL A 231 -35.02 13.12 -18.26
C VAL A 231 -36.41 12.50 -18.44
N GLU A 232 -37.46 13.31 -18.37
CA GLU A 232 -38.83 12.85 -18.54
C GLU A 232 -39.23 12.74 -20.02
N PHE A 233 -40.24 11.92 -20.33
CA PHE A 233 -40.69 11.69 -21.69
C PHE A 233 -41.37 12.94 -22.25
N GLY A 234 -40.78 13.55 -23.28
CA GLY A 234 -41.24 14.79 -23.90
C GLY A 234 -40.27 15.96 -23.74
N GLU A 235 -39.24 15.84 -22.90
CA GLU A 235 -38.17 16.84 -22.78
C GLU A 235 -37.14 16.69 -23.91
N ILE A 236 -36.82 17.79 -24.60
CA ILE A 236 -35.84 17.79 -25.70
C ILE A 236 -34.45 17.96 -25.09
N VAL A 237 -33.70 16.87 -25.03
CA VAL A 237 -32.30 16.87 -24.57
C VAL A 237 -31.42 17.59 -25.59
N HIS A 238 -30.47 18.40 -25.10
CA HIS A 238 -29.45 18.99 -25.96
C HIS A 238 -28.72 17.91 -26.76
N ALA A 239 -28.66 18.10 -28.08
CA ALA A 239 -27.86 17.25 -28.95
C ALA A 239 -26.41 17.23 -28.45
N PRO A 240 -25.76 16.05 -28.39
CA PRO A 240 -24.38 15.96 -27.97
C PRO A 240 -23.52 16.84 -28.89
N PRO A 241 -22.49 17.52 -28.35
CA PRO A 241 -21.66 18.40 -29.14
C PRO A 241 -20.97 17.62 -30.27
N SER A 242 -21.11 18.10 -31.51
CA SER A 242 -20.41 17.54 -32.65
C SER A 242 -18.92 17.85 -32.56
N LEU A 243 -18.08 16.82 -32.51
CA LEU A 243 -16.63 17.00 -32.48
C LEU A 243 -16.11 17.41 -33.87
N SER A 244 -15.92 18.71 -34.08
CA SER A 244 -15.37 19.25 -35.33
C SER A 244 -13.88 18.92 -35.53
N ALA A 245 -13.14 18.67 -34.45
CA ALA A 245 -11.72 18.36 -34.48
C ALA A 245 -11.48 16.84 -34.40
N LEU A 246 -10.76 16.30 -35.39
CA LEU A 246 -10.35 14.89 -35.36
C LEU A 246 -9.42 14.63 -34.16
N PRO A 247 -9.63 13.54 -33.40
CA PRO A 247 -8.78 13.21 -32.27
C PRO A 247 -7.33 13.03 -32.70
N ARG A 248 -6.39 13.33 -31.80
CA ARG A 248 -4.93 13.35 -32.07
C ARG A 248 -4.37 12.06 -32.69
N LYS A 249 -5.08 10.93 -32.53
CA LYS A 249 -4.71 9.59 -33.04
C LYS A 249 -5.67 9.03 -34.09
N ALA A 250 -6.58 9.83 -34.66
CA ALA A 250 -7.37 9.39 -35.80
C ALA A 250 -6.44 9.03 -36.97
N ASN A 251 -6.79 8.00 -37.74
CA ASN A 251 -6.11 7.66 -38.98
C ASN A 251 -6.37 8.80 -39.98
N ARG A 252 -5.32 9.54 -40.35
CA ARG A 252 -5.37 10.74 -41.19
C ARG A 252 -4.95 10.43 -42.63
N GLU A 253 -5.39 9.30 -43.18
CA GLU A 253 -4.95 8.88 -44.52
C GLU A 253 -5.52 9.79 -45.61
N GLU A 254 -6.67 10.46 -45.40
CA GLU A 254 -7.31 11.30 -46.41
C GLU A 254 -7.27 12.83 -46.15
N GLY A 255 -6.97 13.29 -44.93
CA GLY A 255 -7.43 14.64 -44.52
C GLY A 255 -6.40 15.71 -44.18
N GLY A 256 -5.10 15.41 -44.06
CA GLY A 256 -4.16 16.49 -43.76
C GLY A 256 -2.75 16.06 -43.35
N ARG A 257 -1.76 16.53 -44.12
CA ARG A 257 -0.34 16.33 -43.84
C ARG A 257 0.05 17.10 -42.58
N LYS A 258 0.75 16.44 -41.64
CA LYS A 258 1.34 17.12 -40.47
C LYS A 258 2.39 18.13 -40.94
N PRO A 259 2.49 19.33 -40.35
CA PRO A 259 3.68 20.16 -40.53
C PRO A 259 4.92 19.36 -40.12
N GLY A 260 5.89 19.21 -41.03
CA GLY A 260 7.11 18.39 -40.84
C GLY A 260 7.03 16.95 -41.36
N SER A 261 5.93 16.53 -41.99
CA SER A 261 5.79 15.18 -42.58
C SER A 261 6.20 15.06 -44.06
N LYS A 262 6.73 16.12 -44.68
CA LYS A 262 7.34 16.02 -46.01
C LYS A 262 8.55 15.09 -45.89
N SER A 263 8.54 13.94 -46.59
CA SER A 263 9.74 13.12 -46.74
C SER A 263 10.80 14.01 -47.40
N LEU A 264 11.97 14.11 -46.77
CA LEU A 264 13.09 14.80 -47.39
C LEU A 264 13.58 13.90 -48.52
N ILE A 265 13.89 14.45 -49.68
CA ILE A 265 14.43 13.70 -50.83
C ILE A 265 15.64 12.85 -50.42
N LEU A 266 16.46 13.35 -49.49
CA LEU A 266 17.59 12.63 -48.93
C LEU A 266 17.18 11.35 -48.17
N LYS A 267 16.03 11.34 -47.50
CA LYS A 267 15.49 10.11 -46.86
C LYS A 267 15.12 9.09 -47.92
N ASP A 268 14.55 9.52 -49.04
CA ASP A 268 14.13 8.62 -50.11
C ASP A 268 15.36 8.01 -50.81
N ILE A 269 16.42 8.80 -51.03
CA ILE A 269 17.73 8.34 -51.55
C ILE A 269 18.43 7.38 -50.56
N LEU A 270 18.37 7.67 -49.26
CA LEU A 270 18.98 6.80 -48.25
C LEU A 270 18.19 5.50 -48.05
N ILE A 271 16.87 5.52 -48.24
CA ILE A 271 16.02 4.32 -48.21
C ILE A 271 16.29 3.47 -49.46
N SER A 272 16.31 4.06 -50.67
CA SER A 272 16.61 3.33 -51.90
C SER A 272 18.00 2.66 -51.86
N ASN A 273 19.00 3.32 -51.27
CA ASN A 273 20.33 2.76 -51.11
C ASN A 273 20.43 1.70 -49.99
N LYS A 274 19.50 1.69 -49.03
CA LYS A 274 19.42 0.68 -47.97
C LYS A 274 18.81 -0.64 -48.47
N VAL A 275 17.73 -0.56 -49.25
CA VAL A 275 17.07 -1.77 -49.79
C VAL A 275 18.03 -2.60 -50.64
N ASN A 276 19.02 -1.97 -51.28
CA ASN A 276 20.06 -2.65 -52.07
C ASN A 276 21.19 -3.30 -51.23
N ASN A 277 21.28 -3.02 -49.93
CA ASN A 277 22.31 -3.55 -49.03
C ASN A 277 21.76 -4.46 -47.91
N ASP A 278 20.46 -4.73 -47.91
CA ASP A 278 19.76 -5.41 -46.81
C ASP A 278 19.74 -6.94 -46.95
N ASN A 279 20.84 -7.55 -47.42
CA ASN A 279 21.10 -8.98 -47.17
C ASN A 279 21.91 -9.25 -45.89
N GLN A 280 22.35 -8.20 -45.18
CA GLN A 280 22.94 -8.35 -43.85
C GLN A 280 22.64 -7.16 -42.95
N LYS A 281 21.67 -7.32 -42.02
CA LYS A 281 21.68 -6.72 -40.67
C LYS A 281 20.54 -7.32 -39.85
N SER A 282 20.81 -8.37 -39.09
CA SER A 282 21.38 -8.32 -37.74
C SER A 282 20.52 -7.45 -36.80
N SER A 283 19.81 -8.17 -35.95
CA SER A 283 18.96 -7.67 -34.90
C SER A 283 19.76 -6.86 -33.87
N GLY A 284 19.43 -5.57 -33.78
CA GLY A 284 19.66 -4.75 -32.59
C GLY A 284 21.13 -4.49 -32.23
N SER A 285 21.66 -3.36 -32.73
CA SER A 285 22.84 -2.70 -32.18
C SER A 285 22.67 -2.51 -30.66
N ARG A 286 23.22 -3.43 -29.86
CA ARG A 286 23.43 -3.24 -28.43
C ARG A 286 24.69 -2.40 -28.27
N LYS A 287 24.61 -1.32 -27.49
CA LYS A 287 25.78 -0.55 -27.08
C LYS A 287 26.74 -1.47 -26.32
N VAL A 288 28.00 -1.51 -26.76
CA VAL A 288 29.07 -2.28 -26.12
C VAL A 288 29.11 -1.93 -24.63
N GLY A 289 29.08 -2.94 -23.76
CA GLY A 289 29.08 -2.77 -22.30
C GLY A 289 27.76 -3.01 -21.56
N GLN A 290 26.63 -3.20 -22.25
CA GLN A 290 25.39 -3.62 -21.57
C GLN A 290 25.26 -5.14 -21.49
N THR A 291 25.67 -5.72 -20.36
CA THR A 291 25.40 -7.13 -20.04
C THR A 291 23.97 -7.27 -19.52
N LEU A 292 23.16 -8.07 -20.21
CA LEU A 292 21.84 -8.45 -19.69
C LEU A 292 22.00 -9.44 -18.54
N LYS A 293 21.27 -9.24 -17.44
CA LYS A 293 21.24 -10.21 -16.35
C LYS A 293 20.70 -11.54 -16.87
N ARG A 294 21.34 -12.66 -16.52
CA ARG A 294 20.98 -14.01 -16.99
C ARG A 294 19.47 -14.32 -16.92
N LYS A 295 18.80 -13.89 -15.85
CA LYS A 295 17.35 -14.07 -15.62
C LYS A 295 16.45 -13.38 -16.64
N LEU A 296 16.97 -12.41 -17.39
CA LEU A 296 16.26 -11.64 -18.41
C LEU A 296 16.53 -12.16 -19.83
N MET A 297 17.40 -13.16 -19.99
CA MET A 297 17.70 -13.76 -21.29
C MET A 297 16.67 -14.83 -21.64
N SER A 298 16.40 -15.02 -22.93
CA SER A 298 15.58 -16.13 -23.41
C SER A 298 16.18 -17.48 -22.99
N PRO A 299 15.39 -18.53 -22.70
CA PRO A 299 15.91 -19.85 -22.36
C PRO A 299 16.92 -20.40 -23.39
N ALA A 300 16.67 -20.19 -24.69
CA ALA A 300 17.59 -20.61 -25.74
C ALA A 300 18.95 -19.88 -25.65
N GLN A 301 18.93 -18.58 -25.38
CA GLN A 301 20.16 -17.79 -25.18
C GLN A 301 20.92 -18.20 -23.91
N GLN A 302 20.20 -18.60 -22.86
CA GLN A 302 20.83 -19.12 -21.64
C GLN A 302 21.56 -20.44 -21.93
N VAL A 303 20.95 -21.36 -22.67
CA VAL A 303 21.58 -22.63 -23.06
C VAL A 303 22.85 -22.40 -23.88
N ILE A 304 22.80 -21.50 -24.86
CA ILE A 304 23.98 -21.16 -25.68
C ILE A 304 25.11 -20.62 -24.80
N LEU A 305 24.82 -19.62 -23.95
CA LEU A 305 25.85 -19.03 -23.07
C LEU A 305 26.39 -19.99 -22.02
N ASP A 306 25.56 -20.88 -21.49
CA ASP A 306 25.99 -21.90 -20.54
C ASP A 306 26.91 -22.92 -21.24
N SER A 307 26.61 -23.31 -22.49
CA SER A 307 27.48 -24.19 -23.29
C SER A 307 28.83 -23.55 -23.66
N GLU A 308 28.84 -22.26 -24.00
CA GLU A 308 30.08 -21.51 -24.26
C GLU A 308 30.93 -21.40 -23.00
N ARG A 309 30.29 -21.15 -21.85
CA ARG A 309 30.96 -21.08 -20.55
C ARG A 309 31.61 -22.41 -20.18
N GLU A 310 30.91 -23.53 -20.36
CA GLU A 310 31.46 -24.87 -20.12
C GLU A 310 32.68 -25.14 -21.01
N ARG A 311 32.57 -24.84 -22.31
CA ARG A 311 33.68 -25.00 -23.26
C ARG A 311 34.93 -24.21 -22.84
N VAL A 312 34.75 -22.95 -22.40
CA VAL A 312 35.86 -22.11 -21.93
C VAL A 312 36.47 -22.65 -20.64
N ILE A 313 35.64 -23.13 -19.70
CA ILE A 313 36.12 -23.74 -18.46
C ILE A 313 36.97 -24.98 -18.76
N ASP A 314 36.54 -25.82 -19.69
CA ASP A 314 37.27 -27.03 -20.06
C ASP A 314 38.62 -26.70 -20.72
N VAL A 315 38.64 -25.71 -21.61
CA VAL A 315 39.88 -25.21 -22.21
C VAL A 315 40.82 -24.66 -21.12
N TYR A 316 40.29 -23.86 -20.19
CA TYR A 316 41.08 -23.30 -19.09
C TYR A 316 41.65 -24.39 -18.17
N ARG A 317 40.86 -25.43 -17.84
CA ARG A 317 41.32 -26.58 -17.07
C ARG A 317 42.46 -27.31 -17.77
N LYS A 318 42.30 -27.60 -19.07
CA LYS A 318 43.38 -28.23 -19.87
C LYS A 318 44.66 -27.39 -19.88
N ILE A 319 44.55 -26.07 -20.05
CA ILE A 319 45.71 -25.16 -20.03
C ILE A 319 46.36 -25.15 -18.64
N ARG A 320 45.56 -25.13 -17.57
CA ARG A 320 46.06 -25.16 -16.19
C ARG A 320 46.80 -26.47 -15.90
N ASP A 321 46.23 -27.60 -16.29
CA ASP A 321 46.82 -28.93 -16.10
C ASP A 321 48.13 -29.06 -16.90
N ALA A 322 48.15 -28.57 -18.14
CA ALA A 322 49.36 -28.51 -18.96
C ALA A 322 50.43 -27.60 -18.35
N LYS A 323 50.05 -26.48 -17.75
CA LYS A 323 50.98 -25.59 -17.04
C LYS A 323 51.56 -26.26 -15.79
N GLN A 324 50.75 -27.00 -15.03
CA GLN A 324 51.23 -27.76 -13.87
C GLN A 324 52.18 -28.89 -14.28
N LYS A 325 51.86 -29.62 -15.36
CA LYS A 325 52.76 -30.65 -15.93
C LYS A 325 54.08 -30.11 -16.48
N LYS A 326 54.16 -28.82 -16.83
CA LYS A 326 55.42 -28.16 -17.24
C LYS A 326 56.27 -27.68 -16.06
N ILE A 327 55.69 -27.61 -14.86
CA ILE A 327 56.36 -27.13 -13.64
C ILE A 327 56.97 -28.30 -12.84
N ASN A 328 56.42 -29.50 -12.99
CA ASN A 328 57.00 -30.75 -12.50
C ASN A 328 57.91 -31.39 -13.56
#